data_AF-A0A6B8LZ67-F1
#
_entry.id   AF-A0A6B8LZ67-F1
#
_cell.length_a   1.000
_cell.length_b   1.000
_cell.length_c   1.000
_cell.angle_alpha   90.00
_cell.angle_beta   90.00
_cell.angle_gamma   90.00
#
_symmetry.space_group_name_H-M   'P 1'
#
loop_
_entity.id
_entity.type
_entity.pdbx_description
1 polymer ?
#
loop_
_entity_poly.entity_id
_entity_poly.type
_entity_poly.pdbx_seq_one_letter_code
_entity_poly.pdbx_strand_id
1 'polypeptide(L)'
;MWTNENRARYDRSKLRYPSDVTDAEWALVGPLIPPGKRGGGKRTVEMRSIVDGLMYVLSTGCQWRAIPKDLPPKSTIHGYFDLWTYDGTLDRIHHALYVKCREAAGREASPTAAVIDSQSVKSAEKGGNRIDPHGYDAGKKIKGKKRRILVDTIGLLLHALVHPADIQDRDGGVLVLRTMFGKFPFLQKLFADGGYQGPQFRDAQKKALPFVDTEIVKRSDAVKGFEVLPRRWVVERTFSWLGRCRRLAKDFENLNRKALAFLRLASIRLMLRRICNQT
;
A
#
# COMPACT_ATOMS: atom_id res chain seq x y z
N MET A 1 8.62 -21.15 -13.12
CA MET A 1 8.80 -22.54 -12.68
C MET A 1 9.58 -22.54 -11.38
N TRP A 2 9.17 -23.31 -10.37
CA TRP A 2 9.86 -23.35 -9.06
C TRP A 2 11.14 -24.19 -9.19
N THR A 3 12.27 -23.52 -9.42
CA THR A 3 13.60 -24.15 -9.57
C THR A 3 14.38 -24.13 -8.26
N ASN A 4 15.43 -24.95 -8.13
CA ASN A 4 16.29 -24.97 -6.94
C ASN A 4 16.93 -23.61 -6.65
N GLU A 5 17.35 -22.89 -7.69
CA GLU A 5 17.88 -21.52 -7.59
C GLU A 5 16.83 -20.54 -7.05
N ASN A 6 15.60 -20.59 -7.57
CA ASN A 6 14.49 -19.79 -7.06
C ASN A 6 14.14 -20.15 -5.60
N ARG A 7 14.30 -21.42 -5.22
CA ARG A 7 14.03 -21.90 -3.86
C ARG A 7 14.98 -21.28 -2.83
N ALA A 8 16.28 -21.23 -3.15
CA ALA A 8 17.28 -20.59 -2.31
C ALA A 8 17.04 -19.08 -2.17
N ARG A 9 16.68 -18.40 -3.27
CA ARG A 9 16.38 -16.97 -3.30
C ARG A 9 15.21 -16.56 -2.42
N TYR A 10 14.17 -17.40 -2.35
CA TYR A 10 12.99 -17.15 -1.51
C TYR A 10 13.06 -17.83 -0.14
N ASP A 11 14.16 -18.52 0.17
CA ASP A 11 14.32 -19.19 1.46
C ASP A 11 14.45 -18.18 2.59
N ARG A 12 13.58 -18.30 3.58
CA ARG A 12 13.56 -17.49 4.79
C ARG A 12 13.55 -18.36 6.05
N SER A 13 13.86 -19.65 5.91
CA SER A 13 13.88 -20.63 7.01
C SER A 13 14.93 -20.31 8.08
N LYS A 14 16.01 -19.61 7.70
CA LYS A 14 17.09 -19.18 8.61
C LYS A 14 16.75 -17.94 9.43
N LEU A 15 15.67 -17.23 9.10
CA LEU A 15 15.21 -16.09 9.89
C LEU A 15 14.42 -16.59 11.09
N ARG A 16 14.43 -15.80 12.18
CA ARG A 16 13.63 -16.09 13.36
C ARG A 16 12.14 -16.17 13.02
N TYR A 17 11.62 -15.22 12.23
CA TYR A 17 10.35 -15.39 11.54
C TYR A 17 10.49 -15.17 10.04
N PRO A 18 9.67 -15.86 9.20
CA PRO A 18 9.61 -15.60 7.76
C PRO A 18 9.22 -14.16 7.38
N SER A 19 8.72 -13.38 8.34
CA SER A 19 8.39 -11.96 8.19
C SER A 19 9.58 -11.02 8.35
N ASP A 20 10.62 -11.42 9.06
CA ASP A 20 11.74 -10.56 9.45
C ASP A 20 12.51 -10.10 8.22
N VAL A 21 13.13 -8.92 8.28
CA VAL A 21 13.93 -8.42 7.18
C VAL A 21 15.29 -9.13 7.13
N THR A 22 15.72 -9.51 5.93
CA THR A 22 17.08 -10.03 5.72
C THR A 22 18.12 -8.91 5.86
N ASP A 23 19.41 -9.24 5.94
CA ASP A 23 20.46 -8.22 6.01
C ASP A 23 20.48 -7.33 4.76
N ALA A 24 20.24 -7.90 3.59
CA ALA A 24 20.12 -7.16 2.33
C ALA A 24 18.90 -6.23 2.32
N GLU A 25 17.75 -6.70 2.83
CA GLU A 25 16.55 -5.86 2.96
C GLU A 25 16.78 -4.75 4.01
N TRP A 26 17.48 -5.06 5.10
CA TRP A 26 17.82 -4.09 6.15
C TRP A 26 18.77 -3.00 5.65
N ALA A 27 19.76 -3.34 4.82
CA ALA A 27 20.68 -2.38 4.23
C ALA A 27 19.97 -1.29 3.40
N LEU A 28 18.77 -1.58 2.85
CA LEU A 28 17.95 -0.63 2.13
C LEU A 28 17.11 0.27 3.06
N VAL A 29 16.67 -0.24 4.21
CA VAL A 29 15.74 0.45 5.12
C VAL A 29 16.45 1.21 6.23
N GLY A 30 17.45 0.59 6.85
CA GLY A 30 18.16 1.13 8.02
C GLY A 30 18.65 2.58 7.83
N PRO A 31 19.32 2.91 6.70
CA PRO A 31 19.79 4.27 6.43
C PRO A 31 18.69 5.33 6.29
N LEU A 32 17.45 4.92 6.00
CA LEU A 32 16.31 5.82 5.80
C LEU A 32 15.55 6.12 7.10
N ILE A 33 15.86 5.40 8.18
CA ILE A 33 15.27 5.62 9.49
C ILE A 33 16.03 6.77 10.17
N PRO A 34 15.33 7.84 10.63
CA PRO A 34 15.99 8.94 11.30
C PRO A 34 16.83 8.49 12.51
N PRO A 35 17.97 9.15 12.76
CA PRO A 35 18.74 8.88 13.97
C PRO A 35 17.91 9.24 15.22
N GLY A 36 18.30 8.70 16.37
CA GLY A 36 17.72 9.12 17.64
C GLY A 36 17.86 10.64 17.84
N LYS A 37 16.85 11.28 18.41
CA LYS A 37 16.90 12.72 18.69
C LYS A 37 18.08 13.05 19.61
N ARG A 38 18.70 14.21 19.38
CA ARG A 38 19.73 14.76 20.26
C ARG A 38 19.05 15.36 21.50
N GLY A 39 19.54 15.02 22.69
CA GLY A 39 18.92 15.41 23.97
C GLY A 39 17.74 14.53 24.37
N GLY A 40 17.50 14.43 25.69
CA GLY A 40 16.52 13.49 26.27
C GLY A 40 17.06 12.06 26.40
N GLY A 41 16.15 11.11 26.65
CA GLY A 41 16.50 9.69 26.77
C GLY A 41 17.08 9.12 25.47
N LYS A 42 18.27 8.51 25.56
CA LYS A 42 18.92 7.88 24.40
C LYS A 42 18.04 6.75 23.85
N ARG A 43 17.97 6.63 22.53
CA ARG A 43 17.30 5.50 21.86
C ARG A 43 18.05 4.21 22.21
N THR A 44 17.43 3.35 23.02
CA THR A 44 17.99 2.05 23.45
C THR A 44 17.54 0.89 22.58
N VAL A 45 16.43 1.05 21.85
CA VAL A 45 15.85 -0.01 21.04
C VAL A 45 16.55 -0.09 19.69
N GLU A 46 16.83 -1.30 19.25
CA GLU A 46 17.40 -1.60 17.94
C GLU A 46 16.29 -1.46 16.86
N MET A 47 16.58 -0.73 15.78
CA MET A 47 15.56 -0.30 14.81
C MET A 47 15.11 -1.42 13.87
N ARG A 48 15.97 -2.38 13.55
CA ARG A 48 15.60 -3.57 12.77
C ARG A 48 14.56 -4.38 13.52
N SER A 49 14.72 -4.56 14.82
CA SER A 49 13.77 -5.25 15.69
C SER A 49 12.38 -4.59 15.69
N ILE A 50 12.30 -3.26 15.53
CA ILE A 50 11.04 -2.55 15.32
C ILE A 50 10.44 -2.89 13.96
N VAL A 51 11.24 -2.83 12.89
CA VAL A 51 10.80 -3.19 11.54
C VAL A 51 10.34 -4.65 11.47
N ASP A 52 11.08 -5.58 12.06
CA ASP A 52 10.71 -7.01 12.17
C ASP A 52 9.37 -7.17 12.88
N GLY A 53 9.17 -6.45 14.00
CA GLY A 53 7.89 -6.43 14.69
C GLY A 53 6.73 -5.90 13.85
N LEU A 54 6.94 -4.85 13.06
CA LEU A 54 5.93 -4.33 12.12
C LEU A 54 5.64 -5.32 10.99
N MET A 55 6.69 -5.93 10.42
CA MET A 55 6.55 -6.94 9.36
C MET A 55 5.86 -8.20 9.87
N TYR A 56 6.08 -8.58 11.13
CA TYR A 56 5.40 -9.69 11.80
C TYR A 56 3.90 -9.42 11.92
N VAL A 57 3.50 -8.27 12.48
CA VAL A 57 2.08 -7.88 12.59
C VAL A 57 1.43 -7.79 11.22
N LEU A 58 2.12 -7.19 10.24
CA LEU A 58 1.66 -7.08 8.86
C LEU A 58 1.42 -8.45 8.21
N SER A 59 2.38 -9.36 8.35
CA SER A 59 2.36 -10.67 7.69
C SER A 59 1.34 -11.62 8.34
N THR A 60 1.34 -11.71 9.67
CA THR A 60 0.48 -12.63 10.43
C THR A 60 -0.92 -12.09 10.65
N GLY A 61 -1.11 -10.77 10.63
CA GLY A 61 -2.35 -10.11 10.99
C GLY A 61 -2.72 -10.24 12.47
N CYS A 62 -1.79 -10.68 13.33
CA CYS A 62 -2.06 -10.91 14.74
C CYS A 62 -2.54 -9.63 15.46
N GLN A 63 -3.21 -9.80 16.60
CA GLN A 63 -3.51 -8.67 17.47
C GLN A 63 -2.22 -8.09 18.05
N TRP A 64 -2.17 -6.77 18.28
CA TRP A 64 -1.01 -6.11 18.89
C TRP A 64 -0.60 -6.72 20.24
N ARG A 65 -1.56 -7.22 21.03
CA ARG A 65 -1.29 -7.88 22.33
C ARG A 65 -0.73 -9.30 22.20
N ALA A 66 -0.84 -9.89 21.01
CA ALA A 66 -0.37 -11.25 20.72
C ALA A 66 1.00 -11.25 20.03
N ILE A 67 1.71 -10.11 20.01
CA ILE A 67 3.08 -10.06 19.54
C ILE A 67 3.94 -10.96 20.44
N PRO A 68 4.76 -11.86 19.88
CA PRO A 68 5.69 -12.71 20.62
C PRO A 68 6.59 -11.92 21.57
N LYS A 69 6.91 -12.51 22.74
CA LYS A 69 7.64 -11.84 23.83
C LYS A 69 9.13 -11.61 23.52
N ASP A 70 9.65 -12.34 22.56
CA ASP A 70 11.01 -12.22 22.02
C ASP A 70 11.14 -11.05 21.01
N LEU A 71 10.03 -10.45 20.55
CA LEU A 71 10.05 -9.16 19.81
C LEU A 71 9.96 -7.99 20.81
N PRO A 72 10.33 -6.76 20.40
CA PRO A 72 10.15 -5.59 21.27
C PRO A 72 8.71 -5.46 21.77
N PRO A 73 8.49 -4.90 22.97
CA PRO A 73 7.15 -4.78 23.54
C PRO A 73 6.17 -4.10 22.58
N LYS A 74 4.91 -4.55 22.58
CA LYS A 74 3.88 -4.03 21.69
C LYS A 74 3.68 -2.51 21.75
N SER A 75 3.88 -1.90 22.92
CA SER A 75 3.82 -0.44 23.11
C SER A 75 4.93 0.26 22.33
N THR A 76 6.14 -0.30 22.35
CA THR A 76 7.30 0.21 21.62
C THR A 76 7.10 0.14 20.12
N ILE A 77 6.72 -1.04 19.59
CA ILE A 77 6.49 -1.24 18.15
C ILE A 77 5.35 -0.32 17.67
N HIS A 78 4.25 -0.28 18.42
CA HIS A 78 3.10 0.57 18.08
C HIS A 78 3.43 2.07 18.16
N GLY A 79 4.24 2.48 19.14
CA GLY A 79 4.72 3.86 19.26
C GLY A 79 5.54 4.30 18.05
N TYR A 80 6.48 3.47 17.60
CA TYR A 80 7.23 3.75 16.37
C TYR A 80 6.35 3.71 15.11
N PHE A 81 5.38 2.79 15.04
CA PHE A 81 4.42 2.76 13.94
C PHE A 81 3.65 4.08 13.81
N ASP A 82 3.10 4.60 14.91
CA ASP A 82 2.34 5.86 14.90
C ASP A 82 3.28 7.05 14.62
N LEU A 83 4.48 7.07 15.23
CA LEU A 83 5.49 8.10 14.99
C LEU A 83 5.92 8.16 13.51
N TRP A 84 6.31 7.02 12.92
CA TRP A 84 6.78 6.96 11.53
C TRP A 84 5.68 7.20 10.50
N THR A 85 4.43 6.95 10.89
CA THR A 85 3.26 7.35 10.10
C THR A 85 3.08 8.87 10.15
N TYR A 86 3.31 9.49 11.31
CA TYR A 86 3.11 10.92 11.52
C TYR A 86 4.24 11.78 10.94
N ASP A 87 5.51 11.40 11.14
CA ASP A 87 6.68 12.18 10.75
C ASP A 87 7.17 11.96 9.30
N GLY A 88 6.40 11.17 8.54
CA GLY A 88 6.68 10.84 7.15
C GLY A 88 7.82 9.84 6.92
N THR A 89 8.35 9.17 7.96
CA THR A 89 9.40 8.16 7.80
C THR A 89 8.95 7.01 6.91
N LEU A 90 7.72 6.52 7.07
CA LEU A 90 7.19 5.49 6.17
C LEU A 90 7.08 5.96 4.72
N ASP A 91 6.71 7.23 4.50
CA ASP A 91 6.60 7.81 3.16
C ASP A 91 7.98 7.94 2.49
N ARG A 92 9.02 8.35 3.25
CA ARG A 92 10.41 8.40 2.77
C ARG A 92 10.94 7.02 2.40
N ILE A 93 10.75 6.03 3.27
CA ILE A 93 11.16 4.64 3.00
C ILE A 93 10.45 4.13 1.75
N HIS A 94 9.14 4.32 1.66
CA HIS A 94 8.35 3.91 0.52
C HIS A 94 8.85 4.56 -0.78
N HIS A 95 9.06 5.87 -0.80
CA HIS A 95 9.51 6.59 -2.00
C HIS A 95 10.90 6.14 -2.47
N ALA A 96 11.86 5.99 -1.55
CA ALA A 96 13.21 5.54 -1.91
C ALA A 96 13.20 4.13 -2.52
N LEU A 97 12.41 3.22 -1.96
CA LEU A 97 12.25 1.86 -2.50
C LEU A 97 11.48 1.84 -3.82
N TYR A 98 10.51 2.74 -3.98
CA TYR A 98 9.75 2.89 -5.21
C TYR A 98 10.66 3.26 -6.39
N VAL A 99 11.51 4.27 -6.22
CA VAL A 99 12.50 4.69 -7.21
C VAL A 99 13.43 3.54 -7.57
N LYS A 100 14.07 2.91 -6.56
CA LYS A 100 14.98 1.78 -6.77
C LYS A 100 14.32 0.61 -7.52
N CYS A 101 13.08 0.27 -7.17
CA CYS A 101 12.38 -0.84 -7.81
C CYS A 101 12.00 -0.54 -9.27
N ARG A 102 11.76 0.73 -9.63
CA ARG A 102 11.53 1.12 -11.03
C ARG A 102 12.80 1.10 -11.84
N GLU A 103 13.88 1.67 -11.32
CA GLU A 103 15.19 1.68 -11.97
C GLU A 103 15.70 0.25 -12.21
N ALA A 104 15.57 -0.63 -11.21
CA ALA A 104 15.93 -2.05 -11.34
C ALA A 104 15.06 -2.80 -12.36
N ALA A 105 13.88 -2.28 -12.69
CA ALA A 105 13.03 -2.80 -13.77
C ALA A 105 13.28 -2.13 -15.13
N GLY A 106 14.35 -1.34 -15.27
CA GLY A 106 14.69 -0.61 -16.50
C GLY A 106 13.69 0.50 -16.83
N ARG A 107 13.03 1.07 -15.82
CA ARG A 107 12.04 2.13 -15.98
C ARG A 107 12.49 3.41 -15.28
N GLU A 108 12.11 4.55 -15.85
CA GLU A 108 12.31 5.85 -15.22
C GLU A 108 11.56 5.94 -13.88
N ALA A 109 12.18 6.58 -12.89
CA ALA A 109 11.63 6.78 -11.54
C ALA A 109 10.25 7.47 -11.54
N SER A 110 10.02 8.32 -12.54
CA SER A 110 8.82 9.15 -12.72
C SER A 110 7.87 8.50 -13.74
N PRO A 111 6.84 7.74 -13.33
CA PRO A 111 5.96 7.08 -14.28
C PRO A 111 4.99 8.05 -14.97
N THR A 112 4.97 8.05 -16.29
CA THR A 112 4.02 8.86 -17.09
C THR A 112 2.59 8.31 -17.12
N ALA A 113 2.38 7.08 -16.63
CA ALA A 113 1.06 6.45 -16.60
C ALA A 113 0.79 5.72 -15.28
N ALA A 114 -0.46 5.81 -14.82
CA ALA A 114 -0.94 5.18 -13.60
C ALA A 114 -2.33 4.55 -13.79
N VAL A 115 -2.66 3.60 -12.92
CA VAL A 115 -3.94 2.87 -12.90
C VAL A 115 -4.60 3.11 -11.54
N ILE A 116 -5.86 3.53 -11.52
CA ILE A 116 -6.65 3.72 -10.31
C ILE A 116 -7.72 2.63 -10.17
N ASP A 117 -7.81 2.06 -8.98
CA ASP A 117 -8.88 1.13 -8.62
C ASP A 117 -9.12 1.11 -7.10
N SER A 118 -10.21 0.46 -6.70
CA SER A 118 -10.64 0.38 -5.31
C SER A 118 -10.98 -1.04 -4.85
N GLN A 119 -10.61 -1.32 -3.60
CA GLN A 119 -10.94 -2.58 -2.92
C GLN A 119 -11.75 -2.28 -1.66
N SER A 120 -12.94 -2.86 -1.57
CA SER A 120 -13.76 -2.82 -0.36
C SER A 120 -13.39 -3.98 0.55
N VAL A 121 -13.20 -3.69 1.83
CA VAL A 121 -12.82 -4.66 2.86
C VAL A 121 -13.77 -4.55 4.04
N LYS A 122 -14.12 -5.69 4.63
CA LYS A 122 -14.91 -5.72 5.86
C LYS A 122 -14.13 -4.99 6.96
N SER A 123 -14.82 -4.21 7.79
CA SER A 123 -14.23 -3.66 9.01
C SER A 123 -14.63 -4.51 10.22
N ALA A 124 -13.80 -4.49 11.27
CA ALA A 124 -14.21 -4.94 12.59
C ALA A 124 -14.94 -3.80 13.30
N GLU A 125 -16.05 -4.07 14.00
CA GLU A 125 -16.82 -3.01 14.69
C GLU A 125 -15.97 -2.33 15.77
N LYS A 126 -15.61 -1.05 15.57
CA LYS A 126 -14.65 -0.34 16.42
C LYS A 126 -14.91 1.16 16.46
N GLY A 127 -14.63 1.77 17.62
CA GLY A 127 -14.49 3.23 17.85
C GLY A 127 -15.76 4.09 17.73
N GLY A 128 -16.84 3.56 17.13
CA GLY A 128 -18.02 4.33 16.77
C GLY A 128 -17.78 5.25 15.57
N ASN A 129 -18.87 5.65 14.89
CA ASN A 129 -18.80 6.41 13.63
C ASN A 129 -18.01 7.72 13.70
N ARG A 130 -17.89 8.32 14.90
CA ARG A 130 -17.15 9.57 15.11
C ARG A 130 -15.64 9.41 14.98
N ILE A 131 -15.11 8.23 15.32
CA ILE A 131 -13.66 7.94 15.32
C ILE A 131 -13.29 7.14 14.08
N ASP A 132 -14.12 6.15 13.74
CA ASP A 132 -13.90 5.24 12.63
C ASP A 132 -15.17 5.10 11.77
N PRO A 133 -15.46 6.07 10.88
CA PRO A 133 -16.65 5.99 10.05
C PRO A 133 -16.52 4.80 9.11
N HIS A 134 -17.42 3.82 9.22
CA HIS A 134 -17.51 2.70 8.30
C HIS A 134 -18.70 2.91 7.36
N GLY A 135 -18.58 2.38 6.16
CA GLY A 135 -19.60 2.48 5.13
C GLY A 135 -20.16 1.14 4.74
N TYR A 136 -21.23 1.17 3.96
CA TYR A 136 -21.79 -0.03 3.32
C TYR A 136 -21.66 0.08 1.81
N ASP A 137 -20.82 -0.79 1.23
CA ASP A 137 -20.74 -0.96 -0.22
C ASP A 137 -21.88 -1.88 -0.66
N ALA A 138 -22.94 -1.29 -1.21
CA ALA A 138 -24.13 -2.02 -1.67
C ALA A 138 -23.82 -2.97 -2.83
N GLY A 139 -22.89 -2.59 -3.72
CA GLY A 139 -22.50 -3.41 -4.87
C GLY A 139 -21.77 -4.69 -4.46
N LYS A 140 -20.93 -4.61 -3.43
CA LYS A 140 -20.19 -5.77 -2.89
C LYS A 140 -20.85 -6.40 -1.65
N LYS A 141 -21.92 -5.80 -1.13
CA LYS A 141 -22.57 -6.15 0.14
C LYS A 141 -21.57 -6.22 1.32
N ILE A 142 -20.67 -5.24 1.39
CA ILE A 142 -19.60 -5.17 2.39
C ILE A 142 -19.81 -3.97 3.32
N LYS A 143 -19.96 -4.24 4.62
CA LYS A 143 -19.85 -3.24 5.69
C LYS A 143 -18.37 -3.07 6.05
N GLY A 144 -17.78 -1.90 5.78
CA GLY A 144 -16.40 -1.62 6.16
C GLY A 144 -15.78 -0.41 5.49
N LYS A 145 -14.56 -0.59 4.96
CA LYS A 145 -13.76 0.47 4.33
C LYS A 145 -13.50 0.17 2.87
N LYS A 146 -13.20 1.21 2.11
CA LYS A 146 -12.70 1.11 0.75
C LYS A 146 -11.32 1.71 0.67
N ARG A 147 -10.40 0.94 0.09
CA ARG A 147 -9.01 1.30 -0.16
C ARG A 147 -8.89 1.64 -1.63
N ARG A 148 -8.60 2.90 -1.94
CA ARG A 148 -8.29 3.33 -3.30
C ARG A 148 -6.79 3.39 -3.46
N ILE A 149 -6.29 2.76 -4.51
CA ILE A 149 -4.87 2.79 -4.82
C ILE A 149 -4.67 3.35 -6.21
N LEU A 150 -3.59 4.10 -6.34
CA LEU A 150 -3.00 4.49 -7.59
C LEU A 150 -1.70 3.71 -7.72
N VAL A 151 -1.56 2.94 -8.80
CA VAL A 151 -0.36 2.16 -9.07
C VAL A 151 0.22 2.57 -10.41
N ASP A 152 1.52 2.36 -10.61
CA ASP A 152 2.13 2.55 -11.91
C ASP A 152 1.89 1.35 -12.85
N THR A 153 2.45 1.42 -14.05
CA THR A 153 2.34 0.39 -15.08
C THR A 153 2.99 -0.95 -14.74
N ILE A 154 3.86 -1.02 -13.72
CA ILE A 154 4.47 -2.27 -13.24
C ILE A 154 3.83 -2.78 -11.93
N GLY A 155 2.81 -2.08 -11.43
CA GLY A 155 2.04 -2.43 -10.24
C GLY A 155 2.74 -2.07 -8.93
N LEU A 156 3.57 -1.02 -8.92
CA LEU A 156 4.05 -0.42 -7.69
C LEU A 156 3.08 0.66 -7.22
N LEU A 157 2.86 0.73 -5.90
CA LEU A 157 1.99 1.72 -5.30
C LEU A 157 2.58 3.12 -5.46
N LEU A 158 1.83 4.03 -6.08
CA LEU A 158 2.18 5.46 -6.17
C LEU A 158 1.50 6.26 -5.05
N HIS A 159 0.20 6.01 -4.87
CA HIS A 159 -0.61 6.72 -3.89
C HIS A 159 -1.75 5.83 -3.40
N ALA A 160 -2.28 6.12 -2.20
CA ALA A 160 -3.45 5.43 -1.70
C ALA A 160 -4.24 6.28 -0.71
N LEU A 161 -5.54 6.01 -0.64
CA LEU A 161 -6.46 6.56 0.34
C LEU A 161 -7.35 5.46 0.91
N VAL A 162 -7.70 5.58 2.19
CA VAL A 162 -8.65 4.71 2.87
C VAL A 162 -9.81 5.55 3.37
N HIS A 163 -11.04 5.15 3.03
CA HIS A 163 -12.25 5.88 3.38
C HIS A 163 -13.42 4.91 3.64
N PRO A 164 -14.57 5.39 4.15
CA PRO A 164 -15.77 4.57 4.34
C PRO A 164 -16.25 3.89 3.05
N ALA A 165 -16.79 2.67 3.13
CA ALA A 165 -17.11 1.87 1.94
C ALA A 165 -18.33 2.34 1.12
N ASP A 166 -19.20 3.19 1.69
CA ASP A 166 -20.38 3.78 1.05
C ASP A 166 -20.03 4.84 0.00
N ILE A 167 -18.82 5.40 0.05
CA ILE A 167 -18.33 6.33 -0.97
C ILE A 167 -18.14 5.58 -2.29
N GLN A 168 -18.90 5.99 -3.31
CA GLN A 168 -18.88 5.44 -4.66
C GLN A 168 -17.55 5.72 -5.37
N ASP A 169 -17.30 4.98 -6.45
CA ASP A 169 -16.01 5.00 -7.14
C ASP A 169 -15.71 6.32 -7.82
N ARG A 170 -16.70 6.91 -8.48
CA ARG A 170 -16.64 8.29 -8.96
C ARG A 170 -16.23 9.29 -7.88
N ASP A 171 -16.88 9.26 -6.71
CA ASP A 171 -16.75 10.28 -5.67
C ASP A 171 -15.43 10.14 -4.92
N GLY A 172 -15.07 8.90 -4.58
CA GLY A 172 -13.78 8.65 -3.94
C GLY A 172 -12.60 8.78 -4.91
N GLY A 173 -12.83 8.60 -6.22
CA GLY A 173 -11.86 8.94 -7.26
C GLY A 173 -11.50 10.42 -7.24
N VAL A 174 -12.49 11.30 -7.08
CA VAL A 174 -12.26 12.75 -6.90
C VAL A 174 -11.38 13.02 -5.67
N LEU A 175 -11.59 12.32 -4.56
CA LEU A 175 -10.75 12.47 -3.36
C LEU A 175 -9.29 12.13 -3.65
N VAL A 176 -9.02 11.04 -4.37
CA VAL A 176 -7.66 10.65 -4.79
C VAL A 176 -7.05 11.75 -5.66
N LEU A 177 -7.76 12.19 -6.70
CA LEU A 177 -7.28 13.23 -7.61
C LEU A 177 -6.92 14.53 -6.89
N ARG A 178 -7.74 14.98 -5.93
CA ARG A 178 -7.44 16.18 -5.13
C ARG A 178 -6.16 16.05 -4.32
N THR A 179 -5.84 14.85 -3.83
CA THR A 179 -4.60 14.59 -3.09
C THR A 179 -3.36 14.43 -3.98
N MET A 180 -3.54 14.33 -5.30
CA MET A 180 -2.47 14.22 -6.29
C MET A 180 -1.96 15.57 -6.81
N PHE A 181 -2.71 16.66 -6.61
CA PHE A 181 -2.32 17.98 -7.06
C PHE A 181 -0.89 18.34 -6.61
N GLY A 182 -0.04 18.70 -7.57
CA GLY A 182 1.37 19.06 -7.34
C GLY A 182 2.33 17.90 -7.00
N LYS A 183 1.85 16.67 -6.80
CA LYS A 183 2.71 15.54 -6.39
C LYS A 183 3.30 14.75 -7.56
N PHE A 184 2.57 14.64 -8.66
CA PHE A 184 2.94 13.81 -9.80
C PHE A 184 2.85 14.62 -11.12
N PRO A 185 3.67 15.67 -11.28
CA PRO A 185 3.62 16.56 -12.46
C PRO A 185 4.00 15.84 -13.77
N PHE A 186 4.67 14.70 -13.68
CA PHE A 186 5.07 13.86 -14.81
C PHE A 186 3.96 12.92 -15.29
N LEU A 187 2.86 12.78 -14.56
CA LEU A 187 1.78 11.88 -14.96
C LEU A 187 1.06 12.46 -16.17
N GLN A 188 0.93 11.66 -17.23
CA GLN A 188 0.25 12.04 -18.47
C GLN A 188 -1.00 11.21 -18.71
N LYS A 189 -1.06 9.97 -18.18
CA LYS A 189 -2.17 9.05 -18.45
C LYS A 189 -2.68 8.35 -17.19
N LEU A 190 -4.00 8.33 -17.01
CA LEU A 190 -4.70 7.65 -15.93
C LEU A 190 -5.67 6.62 -16.50
N PHE A 191 -5.44 5.33 -16.18
CA PHE A 191 -6.36 4.25 -16.51
C PHE A 191 -7.32 4.03 -15.35
N ALA A 192 -8.62 4.00 -15.63
CA ALA A 192 -9.65 3.73 -14.64
C ALA A 192 -10.70 2.78 -15.20
N ASP A 193 -11.48 2.13 -14.32
CA ASP A 193 -12.57 1.28 -14.76
C ASP A 193 -13.87 2.05 -15.00
N GLY A 194 -14.92 1.33 -15.40
CA GLY A 194 -16.21 1.92 -15.67
C GLY A 194 -16.88 2.61 -14.48
N GLY A 195 -16.48 2.30 -13.24
CA GLY A 195 -16.98 2.95 -12.02
C GLY A 195 -16.53 4.40 -11.86
N TYR A 196 -15.54 4.84 -12.64
CA TYR A 196 -15.04 6.22 -12.67
C TYR A 196 -15.62 7.06 -13.82
N GLN A 197 -16.69 6.58 -14.48
CA GLN A 197 -17.39 7.35 -15.50
C GLN A 197 -18.26 8.46 -14.89
N GLY A 198 -18.43 9.54 -15.66
CA GLY A 198 -19.39 10.60 -15.37
C GLY A 198 -18.78 12.01 -15.37
N PRO A 199 -19.62 13.05 -15.47
CA PRO A 199 -19.15 14.44 -15.51
C PRO A 199 -18.39 14.84 -14.24
N GLN A 200 -18.85 14.42 -13.06
CA GLN A 200 -18.20 14.77 -11.78
C GLN A 200 -16.73 14.35 -11.69
N PHE A 201 -16.42 13.10 -12.06
CA PHE A 201 -15.04 12.62 -12.04
C PHE A 201 -14.18 13.32 -13.10
N ARG A 202 -14.73 13.52 -14.31
CA ARG A 202 -14.05 14.26 -15.38
C ARG A 202 -13.75 15.70 -14.98
N ASP A 203 -14.70 16.41 -14.39
CA ASP A 203 -14.53 17.81 -13.99
C ASP A 203 -13.53 17.94 -12.84
N ALA A 204 -13.59 17.04 -11.86
CA ALA A 204 -12.61 16.96 -10.80
C ALA A 204 -11.20 16.65 -11.32
N GLN A 205 -11.08 15.74 -12.27
CA GLN A 205 -9.82 15.41 -12.91
C GLN A 205 -9.26 16.60 -13.67
N LYS A 206 -10.06 17.28 -14.49
CA LYS A 206 -9.64 18.50 -15.20
C LYS A 206 -9.16 19.59 -14.24
N LYS A 207 -9.81 19.74 -13.08
CA LYS A 207 -9.40 20.71 -12.06
C LYS A 207 -8.10 20.33 -11.34
N ALA A 208 -7.97 19.05 -10.95
CA ALA A 208 -6.85 18.60 -10.14
C ALA A 208 -5.59 18.25 -10.96
N LEU A 209 -5.78 17.74 -12.18
CA LEU A 209 -4.74 17.22 -13.06
C LEU A 209 -5.08 17.54 -14.52
N PRO A 210 -5.12 18.83 -14.93
CA PRO A 210 -5.59 19.24 -16.26
C PRO A 210 -4.79 18.63 -17.43
N PHE A 211 -3.55 18.25 -17.19
CA PHE A 211 -2.63 17.67 -18.18
C PHE A 211 -2.68 16.14 -18.27
N VAL A 212 -3.50 15.47 -17.45
CA VAL A 212 -3.62 14.01 -17.45
C VAL A 212 -4.78 13.56 -18.35
N ASP A 213 -4.51 12.72 -19.33
CA ASP A 213 -5.53 12.00 -20.11
C ASP A 213 -6.09 10.84 -19.30
N THR A 214 -7.41 10.75 -19.17
CA THR A 214 -8.07 9.65 -18.46
C THR A 214 -8.73 8.69 -19.43
N GLU A 215 -8.26 7.46 -19.46
CA GLU A 215 -8.83 6.38 -20.26
C GLU A 215 -9.67 5.46 -19.39
N ILE A 216 -10.97 5.36 -19.72
CA ILE A 216 -11.88 4.42 -19.08
C ILE A 216 -11.82 3.08 -19.82
N VAL A 217 -11.25 2.07 -19.16
CA VAL A 217 -11.12 0.71 -19.69
C VAL A 217 -12.39 -0.07 -19.37
N LYS A 218 -13.30 -0.16 -20.33
CA LYS A 218 -14.55 -0.96 -20.25
C LYS A 218 -14.27 -2.42 -20.62
N ARG A 219 -15.09 -3.34 -20.07
CA ARG A 219 -15.23 -4.69 -20.65
C ARG A 219 -15.99 -4.56 -21.97
N SER A 220 -15.59 -5.33 -22.99
CA SER A 220 -16.40 -5.46 -24.18
C SER A 220 -17.62 -6.32 -23.83
N ASP A 221 -18.83 -5.73 -23.91
CA ASP A 221 -20.08 -6.46 -23.65
C ASP A 221 -20.34 -7.58 -24.68
N ALA A 222 -19.56 -7.62 -25.78
CA ALA A 222 -19.68 -8.60 -26.86
C ALA A 222 -18.97 -9.95 -26.56
N VAL A 223 -18.08 -10.00 -25.57
CA VAL A 223 -17.27 -11.20 -25.31
C VAL A 223 -17.86 -12.00 -24.14
N LYS A 224 -18.44 -13.17 -24.44
CA LYS A 224 -18.81 -14.17 -23.41
C LYS A 224 -17.54 -14.88 -22.92
N GLY A 225 -16.95 -14.41 -21.82
CA GLY A 225 -15.81 -15.09 -21.18
C GLY A 225 -14.86 -14.16 -20.44
N PHE A 226 -13.69 -14.68 -20.06
CA PHE A 226 -12.61 -13.89 -19.49
C PHE A 226 -11.85 -13.15 -20.61
N GLU A 227 -12.02 -11.83 -20.68
CA GLU A 227 -11.24 -10.96 -21.55
C GLU A 227 -10.16 -10.25 -20.71
N VAL A 228 -8.89 -10.36 -21.13
CA VAL A 228 -7.80 -9.60 -20.50
C VAL A 228 -7.93 -8.16 -20.92
N LEU A 229 -8.37 -7.30 -20.00
CA LEU A 229 -8.35 -5.86 -20.21
C LEU A 229 -6.91 -5.33 -20.11
N PRO A 230 -6.34 -4.79 -21.20
CA PRO A 230 -4.99 -4.26 -21.18
C PRO A 230 -4.86 -3.24 -20.04
N ARG A 231 -3.77 -3.35 -19.26
CA ARG A 231 -3.37 -2.42 -18.17
C ARG A 231 -4.25 -2.42 -16.91
N ARG A 232 -5.54 -2.76 -16.96
CA ARG A 232 -6.40 -2.84 -15.75
C ARG A 232 -5.98 -3.96 -14.79
N TRP A 233 -5.59 -5.12 -15.31
CA TRP A 233 -5.17 -6.26 -14.47
C TRP A 233 -3.98 -5.95 -13.55
N VAL A 234 -3.20 -4.87 -13.82
CA VAL A 234 -2.03 -4.49 -13.04
C VAL A 234 -2.41 -4.08 -11.61
N VAL A 235 -3.47 -3.29 -11.44
CA VAL A 235 -3.90 -2.84 -10.11
C VAL A 235 -4.59 -3.96 -9.33
N GLU A 236 -5.38 -4.80 -10.01
CA GLU A 236 -5.99 -6.00 -9.42
C GLU A 236 -4.92 -6.97 -8.91
N ARG A 237 -3.89 -7.23 -9.71
CA ARG A 237 -2.71 -8.00 -9.30
C ARG A 237 -1.98 -7.36 -8.14
N THR A 238 -1.90 -6.03 -8.10
CA THR A 238 -1.28 -5.31 -6.98
C THR A 238 -2.06 -5.55 -5.69
N PHE A 239 -3.39 -5.48 -5.72
CA PHE A 239 -4.21 -5.88 -4.57
C PHE A 239 -3.96 -7.33 -4.16
N SER A 240 -3.82 -8.28 -5.10
CA SER A 240 -3.48 -9.67 -4.78
C SER A 240 -2.12 -9.81 -4.09
N TRP A 241 -1.11 -9.06 -4.53
CA TRP A 241 0.21 -9.06 -3.89
C TRP A 241 0.17 -8.47 -2.47
N LEU A 242 -0.51 -7.34 -2.29
CA LEU A 242 -0.68 -6.71 -0.98
C LEU A 242 -1.50 -7.62 -0.04
N GLY A 243 -2.48 -8.35 -0.57
CA GLY A 243 -3.31 -9.33 0.13
C GLY A 243 -2.54 -10.52 0.72
N ARG A 244 -1.28 -10.75 0.32
CA ARG A 244 -0.38 -11.72 1.00
C ARG A 244 -0.03 -11.29 2.43
N CYS A 245 -0.29 -10.04 2.81
CA CYS A 245 -0.18 -9.56 4.18
C CYS A 245 -1.52 -9.77 4.88
N ARG A 246 -1.60 -10.75 5.81
CA ARG A 246 -2.86 -11.12 6.45
C ARG A 246 -3.50 -9.96 7.22
N ARG A 247 -2.71 -8.99 7.69
CA ARG A 247 -3.23 -7.77 8.32
C ARG A 247 -4.17 -6.97 7.41
N LEU A 248 -4.01 -7.08 6.09
CA LEU A 248 -4.83 -6.38 5.11
C LEU A 248 -6.11 -7.15 4.73
N ALA A 249 -6.31 -8.40 5.15
CA ALA A 249 -7.48 -9.19 4.76
C ALA A 249 -8.82 -8.59 5.27
N LYS A 250 -8.77 -7.93 6.43
CA LYS A 250 -9.88 -7.18 7.04
C LYS A 250 -9.32 -5.88 7.57
N ASP A 251 -10.12 -4.82 7.65
CA ASP A 251 -9.68 -3.64 8.38
C ASP A 251 -9.86 -3.85 9.89
N PHE A 252 -8.75 -3.76 10.61
CA PHE A 252 -8.69 -3.89 12.06
C PHE A 252 -8.33 -2.57 12.75
N GLU A 253 -8.06 -1.51 12.00
CA GLU A 253 -7.58 -0.24 12.54
C GLU A 253 -8.73 0.68 12.92
N ASN A 254 -8.55 1.49 13.98
CA ASN A 254 -9.55 2.47 14.41
C ASN A 254 -9.46 3.81 13.64
N LEU A 255 -8.42 3.99 12.82
CA LEU A 255 -8.15 5.24 12.12
C LEU A 255 -7.72 4.93 10.69
N ASN A 256 -8.32 5.60 9.70
CA ASN A 256 -7.95 5.48 8.29
C ASN A 256 -6.44 5.71 8.07
N ARG A 257 -5.80 6.59 8.86
CA ARG A 257 -4.36 6.83 8.81
C ARG A 257 -3.52 5.58 9.08
N LYS A 258 -3.96 4.75 10.05
CA LYS A 258 -3.28 3.51 10.43
C LYS A 258 -3.53 2.41 9.40
N ALA A 259 -4.74 2.34 8.86
CA ALA A 259 -5.05 1.44 7.75
C ALA A 259 -4.19 1.76 6.51
N LEU A 260 -4.04 3.05 6.19
CA LEU A 260 -3.16 3.53 5.12
C LEU A 260 -1.68 3.22 5.40
N ALA A 261 -1.21 3.37 6.63
CA ALA A 261 0.16 3.03 7.01
C ALA A 261 0.46 1.53 6.83
N PHE A 262 -0.48 0.63 7.17
CA PHE A 262 -0.33 -0.80 6.87
C PHE A 262 -0.32 -1.11 5.37
N LEU A 263 -1.11 -0.40 4.58
CA LEU A 263 -1.08 -0.52 3.12
C LEU A 263 0.28 -0.11 2.54
N ARG A 264 0.86 0.99 3.06
CA ARG A 264 2.23 1.42 2.71
C ARG A 264 3.29 0.42 3.16
N LEU A 265 3.18 -0.14 4.37
CA LEU A 265 4.08 -1.19 4.85
C LEU A 265 4.03 -2.45 3.96
N ALA A 266 2.85 -2.84 3.49
CA ALA A 266 2.70 -3.92 2.52
C ALA A 266 3.41 -3.61 1.18
N SER A 267 3.31 -2.37 0.70
CA SER A 267 4.04 -1.91 -0.48
C SER A 267 5.56 -1.94 -0.27
N ILE A 268 6.04 -1.42 0.87
CA ILE A 268 7.46 -1.48 1.27
C ILE A 268 7.96 -2.92 1.26
N ARG A 269 7.26 -3.84 1.92
CA ARG A 269 7.61 -5.26 1.94
C ARG A 269 7.65 -5.89 0.55
N LEU A 270 6.71 -5.52 -0.33
CA LEU A 270 6.68 -5.98 -1.71
C LEU A 270 7.93 -5.50 -2.48
N MET A 271 8.28 -4.22 -2.35
CA MET A 271 9.42 -3.61 -3.05
C MET A 271 10.76 -4.15 -2.53
N LEU A 272 10.93 -4.29 -1.22
CA LEU A 272 12.12 -4.93 -0.63
C LEU A 272 12.36 -6.32 -1.21
N ARG A 273 11.32 -7.14 -1.23
CA ARG A 273 11.41 -8.50 -1.77
C ARG A 273 11.60 -8.51 -3.29
N ARG A 274 11.24 -7.47 -4.02
CA ARG A 274 11.54 -7.39 -5.45
C ARG A 274 13.00 -7.06 -5.66
N ILE A 275 13.50 -6.01 -5.01
CA ILE A 275 14.88 -5.55 -5.17
C ILE A 275 15.86 -6.65 -4.75
N CYS A 276 15.67 -7.24 -3.56
CA CYS A 276 16.60 -8.24 -3.03
C CYS A 276 16.45 -9.62 -3.68
N ASN A 277 15.30 -9.90 -4.30
CA ASN A 277 15.09 -11.12 -5.08
C ASN A 277 14.97 -10.77 -6.56
N GLN A 278 15.81 -9.89 -7.10
CA GLN A 278 15.94 -9.59 -8.54
C GLN A 278 17.22 -10.19 -9.16
N THR A 279 18.29 -10.33 -8.38
CA THR A 279 19.45 -11.21 -8.63
C THR A 279 19.13 -12.67 -8.35
#